data_AF-A0A4R3YK82-F1
#
_entry.id   AF-A0A4R3YK82-F1
#
_cell.length_a   1.000
_cell.length_b   1.000
_cell.length_c   1.000
_cell.angle_alpha   90.00
_cell.angle_beta   90.00
_cell.angle_gamma   90.00
#
_symmetry.space_group_name_H-M   'P 1'
#
loop_
_entity.id
_entity.type
_entity.pdbx_description
1 polymer ?
#
loop_
_entity_poly.entity_id
_entity_poly.type
_entity_poly.pdbx_seq_one_letter_code
_entity_poly.pdbx_strand_id
1 'polypeptide(L)'
;MDKINPEEAMKELTLMLMYLSRFTGEKDFYNAQYYSTWKGYSFHVINELVDNEYVFDGKHPSRTKSVTFSEKGLAEAQKLLEKYHIDDWKK
;
A
#
# COMPACT_ATOMS: atom_id res chain seq x y z
N MET A 1 -20.93 13.00 7.39
CA MET A 1 -20.24 12.13 6.43
C MET A 1 -21.01 10.83 6.38
N ASP A 2 -21.37 10.39 5.17
CA ASP A 2 -21.94 9.06 5.00
C ASP A 2 -20.91 8.01 5.41
N LYS A 3 -21.38 6.88 5.96
CA LYS A 3 -20.49 5.80 6.35
C LYS A 3 -19.91 5.15 5.09
N ILE A 4 -18.60 4.96 5.07
CA ILE A 4 -17.96 4.11 4.07
C ILE A 4 -18.51 2.68 4.20
N ASN A 5 -18.71 2.02 3.06
CA ASN A 5 -19.12 0.62 3.07
C ASN A 5 -17.94 -0.29 3.49
N PRO A 6 -18.21 -1.51 4.00
CA PRO A 6 -17.14 -2.38 4.50
C PRO A 6 -16.09 -2.78 3.46
N GLU A 7 -16.46 -2.94 2.19
CA GLU A 7 -15.52 -3.34 1.13
C GLU A 7 -14.53 -2.22 0.84
N GLU A 8 -15.02 -0.99 0.71
CA GLU A 8 -14.20 0.21 0.55
C GLU A 8 -13.32 0.45 1.78
N ALA A 9 -13.87 0.30 2.98
CA ALA A 9 -13.09 0.41 4.22
C ALA A 9 -11.94 -0.60 4.26
N MET A 10 -12.18 -1.86 3.87
CA MET A 10 -11.14 -2.89 3.82
C MET A 10 -10.01 -2.50 2.84
N LYS A 11 -10.35 -1.95 1.67
CA LYS A 11 -9.36 -1.50 0.67
C LYS A 11 -8.53 -0.33 1.19
N GLU A 12 -9.19 0.72 1.69
CA GLU A 12 -8.51 1.93 2.17
C GLU A 12 -7.61 1.63 3.38
N LEU A 13 -8.12 0.89 4.37
CA LEU A 13 -7.35 0.49 5.54
C LEU A 13 -6.16 -0.39 5.16
N THR A 14 -6.34 -1.34 4.24
CA THR A 14 -5.26 -2.21 3.77
C THR A 14 -4.17 -1.41 3.06
N LEU A 15 -4.54 -0.48 2.17
CA LEU A 15 -3.57 0.35 1.45
C LEU A 15 -2.76 1.23 2.42
N MET A 16 -3.41 1.87 3.39
CA MET A 16 -2.74 2.66 4.42
C MET A 16 -1.82 1.80 5.29
N LEU A 17 -2.26 0.63 5.76
CA LEU A 17 -1.43 -0.26 6.58
C LEU A 17 -0.23 -0.79 5.80
N MET A 18 -0.44 -1.18 4.54
CA MET A 18 0.63 -1.57 3.62
C MET A 18 1.66 -0.45 3.43
N TYR A 19 1.19 0.80 3.32
CA TYR A 19 2.04 1.98 3.16
C TYR A 19 2.83 2.31 4.43
N LEU A 20 2.18 2.32 5.60
CA LEU A 20 2.83 2.61 6.88
C LEU A 20 3.82 1.53 7.29
N SER A 21 3.62 0.29 6.86
CA SER A 21 4.53 -0.85 7.09
C SER A 21 5.49 -1.12 5.93
N ARG A 22 5.59 -0.21 4.96
CA ARG A 22 6.47 -0.36 3.79
C ARG A 22 7.95 -0.39 4.21
N PHE A 23 8.76 -1.04 3.40
CA PHE A 23 10.19 -1.13 3.55
C PHE A 23 10.89 -0.96 2.20
N THR A 24 12.18 -0.71 2.23
CA THR A 24 13.04 -0.71 1.05
C THR A 24 14.34 -1.43 1.35
N GLY A 25 14.95 -2.02 0.31
CA GLY A 25 16.29 -2.60 0.40
C GLY A 25 17.40 -1.56 0.21
N GLU A 26 17.04 -0.32 -0.12
CA GLU A 26 17.99 0.79 -0.29
C GLU A 26 18.46 1.34 1.06
N LYS A 27 19.67 1.93 1.08
CA LYS A 27 20.28 2.43 2.34
C LYS A 27 19.55 3.65 2.91
N ASP A 28 19.03 4.50 2.03
CA ASP A 28 18.31 5.71 2.41
C ASP A 28 16.83 5.49 2.15
N PHE A 29 16.07 5.28 3.23
CA PHE A 29 14.63 5.04 3.13
C PHE A 29 13.92 6.18 2.42
N TYR A 30 14.19 7.44 2.79
CA TYR A 30 13.41 8.60 2.33
C TYR A 30 13.70 9.00 0.88
N ASN A 31 14.83 8.58 0.33
CA ASN A 31 15.21 8.81 -1.06
C ASN A 31 15.20 7.51 -1.88
N ALA A 32 14.58 6.43 -1.37
CA ALA A 32 14.49 5.17 -2.08
C ALA A 32 13.65 5.28 -3.35
N GLN A 33 14.09 4.60 -4.41
CA GLN A 33 13.37 4.51 -5.67
C GLN A 33 12.17 3.58 -5.57
N TYR A 34 12.27 2.54 -4.72
CA TYR A 34 11.22 1.53 -4.59
C TYR A 34 10.89 1.24 -3.13
N TYR A 35 9.60 1.10 -2.86
CA TYR A 35 9.08 0.62 -1.59
C TYR A 35 8.26 -0.64 -1.81
N SER A 36 8.47 -1.63 -0.95
CA SER A 36 7.72 -2.88 -0.92
C SER A 36 7.02 -3.05 0.41
N THR A 37 6.04 -3.95 0.45
CA THR A 37 5.32 -4.33 1.68
C THR A 37 4.96 -5.81 1.62
N TRP A 38 4.79 -6.44 2.78
CA TRP A 38 4.48 -7.86 2.87
C TRP A 38 3.02 -8.14 2.52
N LYS A 39 2.75 -9.29 1.88
CA LYS A 39 1.40 -9.81 1.61
C LYS A 39 0.78 -10.41 2.89
N GLY A 40 0.59 -9.58 3.90
CA GLY A 40 0.03 -9.97 5.21
C GLY A 40 -1.47 -9.76 5.34
N TYR A 41 -2.14 -9.25 4.30
CA TYR A 41 -3.55 -8.84 4.31
C TYR A 41 -4.37 -9.76 3.39
N SER A 42 -5.69 -9.48 3.29
CA SER A 42 -6.58 -10.24 2.41
C SER A 42 -6.05 -10.26 0.97
N PHE A 43 -5.80 -11.45 0.43
CA PHE A 43 -5.36 -11.62 -0.96
C PHE A 43 -6.37 -11.06 -1.97
N HIS A 44 -7.67 -11.10 -1.65
CA HIS A 44 -8.68 -10.50 -2.49
C HIS A 44 -8.47 -8.98 -2.63
N VAL A 45 -8.26 -8.28 -1.51
CA VAL A 45 -7.97 -6.85 -1.51
C VAL A 45 -6.65 -6.55 -2.22
N ILE A 46 -5.59 -7.33 -1.95
CA ILE A 46 -4.30 -7.16 -2.61
C ILE A 46 -4.44 -7.30 -4.13
N ASN A 47 -5.20 -8.29 -4.61
CA ASN A 47 -5.44 -8.47 -6.04
C ASN A 47 -6.15 -7.25 -6.64
N GLU A 48 -7.16 -6.70 -5.97
CA GLU A 48 -7.80 -5.47 -6.44
C GLU A 48 -6.82 -4.28 -6.44
N LEU A 49 -5.93 -4.16 -5.46
CA LEU A 49 -4.89 -3.12 -5.46
C LEU A 49 -3.91 -3.28 -6.63
N VAL A 50 -3.64 -4.52 -7.05
CA VAL A 50 -2.86 -4.83 -8.25
C VAL A 50 -3.63 -4.45 -9.51
N ASP A 51 -4.92 -4.84 -9.60
CA ASP A 51 -5.78 -4.52 -10.75
C ASP A 51 -5.96 -3.01 -10.92
N ASN A 52 -5.95 -2.26 -9.82
CA ASN A 52 -6.00 -0.80 -9.80
C ASN A 52 -4.61 -0.12 -9.93
N GLU A 53 -3.55 -0.90 -10.16
CA GLU A 53 -2.17 -0.43 -10.37
C GLU A 53 -1.60 0.35 -9.17
N TYR A 54 -2.08 0.12 -7.96
CA TYR A 54 -1.51 0.72 -6.75
C TYR A 54 -0.26 -0.02 -6.28
N VAL A 55 -0.21 -1.34 -6.53
CA VAL A 55 0.95 -2.18 -6.25
C VAL A 55 1.19 -3.13 -7.42
N PHE A 56 2.43 -3.56 -7.58
CA PHE A 56 2.83 -4.55 -8.57
C PHE A 56 3.19 -5.85 -7.88
N ASP A 57 2.53 -6.91 -8.33
CA ASP A 57 2.94 -8.27 -8.02
C ASP A 57 3.97 -8.70 -9.06
N GLY A 58 5.16 -9.13 -8.60
CA GLY A 58 6.24 -9.51 -9.49
C GLY A 58 5.86 -10.69 -10.42
N LYS A 59 6.76 -11.08 -11.32
CA LYS A 59 6.52 -12.12 -12.34
C LYS A 59 5.97 -13.47 -11.82
N HIS A 60 6.22 -13.81 -10.56
CA HIS A 60 5.74 -15.04 -9.93
C HIS A 60 4.97 -14.74 -8.62
N PRO A 61 3.72 -14.24 -8.70
CA PRO A 61 2.94 -13.78 -7.55
C PRO A 61 2.80 -14.78 -6.40
N SER A 62 2.64 -16.07 -6.73
CA SER A 62 2.50 -17.14 -5.73
C SER A 62 3.80 -17.50 -5.01
N ARG A 63 4.96 -17.04 -5.51
CA ARG A 63 6.29 -17.34 -4.95
C ARG A 63 6.92 -16.13 -4.26
N THR A 64 6.30 -14.96 -4.36
CA THR A 64 6.75 -13.71 -3.74
C THR A 64 5.92 -13.40 -2.50
N LYS A 65 6.59 -13.01 -1.42
CA LYS A 65 5.95 -12.66 -0.15
C LYS A 65 5.61 -11.17 -0.03
N SER A 66 6.06 -10.35 -0.97
CA SER A 66 5.87 -8.91 -0.98
C SER A 66 5.32 -8.43 -2.33
N VAL A 67 4.75 -7.23 -2.30
CA VAL A 67 4.42 -6.44 -3.50
C VAL A 67 5.18 -5.11 -3.43
N THR A 68 5.36 -4.47 -4.59
CA THR A 68 6.03 -3.16 -4.69
C THR A 68 5.02 -2.08 -5.00
N PHE A 69 5.09 -0.95 -4.33
CA PHE A 69 4.23 0.19 -4.61
C PHE A 69 4.51 0.78 -5.99
N SER A 70 3.44 1.23 -6.67
CA SER A 70 3.55 2.19 -7.74
C SER A 70 3.56 3.62 -7.19
N GLU A 71 3.97 4.60 -7.99
CA GLU A 71 3.82 6.03 -7.63
C GLU A 71 2.37 6.39 -7.33
N LYS A 72 1.42 5.83 -8.11
CA LYS A 72 -0.02 5.99 -7.91
C LYS A 72 -0.46 5.46 -6.53
N GLY A 73 0.02 4.28 -6.13
CA GLY A 73 -0.30 3.68 -4.84
C GLY A 73 0.28 4.44 -3.66
N LEU A 74 1.50 4.98 -3.77
CA LEU A 74 2.09 5.84 -2.75
C LEU A 74 1.27 7.12 -2.57
N ALA A 75 0.94 7.79 -3.67
CA ALA A 75 0.16 9.03 -3.65
C ALA A 75 -1.25 8.79 -3.08
N GLU A 76 -1.90 7.68 -3.45
CA GLU A 76 -3.24 7.37 -2.94
C GLU A 76 -3.22 7.02 -1.45
N ALA A 77 -2.23 6.25 -1.00
CA ALA A 77 -2.07 5.97 0.42
C ALA A 77 -1.89 7.25 1.25
N GLN A 78 -1.09 8.21 0.77
CA GLN A 78 -0.91 9.51 1.44
C GLN A 78 -2.21 10.31 1.55
N LYS A 79 -3.01 10.38 0.47
CA LYS A 79 -4.34 11.02 0.51
C LYS A 79 -5.26 10.34 1.52
N LEU A 80 -5.19 9.02 1.64
CA LEU A 80 -5.97 8.30 2.64
C LEU A 80 -5.50 8.63 4.06
N LEU A 81 -4.18 8.72 4.32
CA LEU A 81 -3.69 9.17 5.62
C LEU A 81 -4.25 10.56 5.98
N GLU A 82 -4.29 11.50 5.03
CA GLU A 82 -4.91 12.82 5.21
C GLU A 82 -6.43 12.72 5.48
N LYS A 83 -7.15 11.91 4.70
CA LYS A 83 -8.60 11.66 4.84
C LYS A 83 -8.95 11.16 6.24
N TYR A 84 -8.09 10.32 6.84
CA TYR A 84 -8.29 9.72 8.15
C TYR A 84 -7.57 10.47 9.29
N HIS A 85 -6.92 11.61 9.01
CA HIS A 85 -6.17 12.40 9.98
C HIS A 85 -5.05 11.62 10.69
N ILE A 86 -4.27 10.85 9.91
CA ILE A 86 -3.12 10.06 10.39
C ILE A 86 -1.83 10.71 9.89
N ASP A 87 -0.88 10.95 10.79
CA ASP A 87 0.45 11.46 10.42
C ASP A 87 1.27 10.39 9.67
N ASP A 88 2.02 10.82 8.65
CA ASP A 88 3.03 9.97 8.00
C ASP A 88 4.36 9.98 8.80
N TRP A 89 5.25 9.05 8.47
CA TRP A 89 6.60 8.97 9.02
C TRP A 89 7.37 10.26 8.72
N LYS A 90 7.90 10.88 9.78
CA LYS A 90 8.75 12.08 9.67
C LYS A 90 10.09 11.73 9.04
N LYS A 91 10.61 12.62 8.19
CA LYS A 91 11.98 12.59 7.67
C LYS A 91 12.99 13.06 8.72
#